data_AF-A0A4R3Z797-F1
#
_entry.id   AF-A0A4R3Z797-F1
#
_cell.length_a   1.000
_cell.length_b   1.000
_cell.length_c   1.000
_cell.angle_alpha   90.00
_cell.angle_beta   90.00
_cell.angle_gamma   90.00
#
_symmetry.space_group_name_H-M   'P 1'
#
loop_
_entity.id
_entity.type
_entity.pdbx_description
1 polymer ?
#
loop_
_entity_poly.entity_id
_entity_poly.type
_entity_poly.pdbx_seq_one_letter_code
_entity_poly.pdbx_strand_id
1 'polypeptide(L)'
;MFLIIEGFLYFLIVISQLSWIKYFSIVVCFFYCLYKQRGYHIFFLILLADYILLWGDYYKLGIALFMLVQCLYHRQLANDYLFYLGLLSFLYPNIYLLAFVYALMSLVNIITAIKKHHFLRVTLILLALCDICVALQFILQINIPLIWLFYLPSQVYYAKMVPSSEDRTTV
;
A
#
# COMPACT_ATOMS: atom_id res chain seq x y z
N MET A 1 -22.85 -3.05 -0.98
CA MET A 1 -22.61 -2.61 0.40
C MET A 1 -21.20 -2.09 0.62
N PHE A 2 -20.13 -2.89 0.44
CA PHE A 2 -18.72 -2.44 0.61
C PHE A 2 -18.38 -1.12 -0.11
N LEU A 3 -18.58 -1.03 -1.44
CA LEU A 3 -18.28 0.20 -2.20
C LEU A 3 -19.12 1.42 -1.79
N ILE A 4 -20.32 1.20 -1.25
CA ILE A 4 -21.18 2.29 -0.76
C ILE A 4 -20.61 2.85 0.54
N ILE A 5 -20.13 1.96 1.43
CA ILE A 5 -19.45 2.33 2.67
C ILE A 5 -18.16 3.08 2.34
N GLU A 6 -17.31 2.54 1.46
CA GLU A 6 -16.07 3.20 1.05
C GLU A 6 -16.32 4.54 0.34
N GLY A 7 -17.34 4.64 -0.50
CA GLY A 7 -17.73 5.90 -1.14
C GLY A 7 -18.20 6.95 -0.14
N PHE A 8 -18.96 6.54 0.87
CA PHE A 8 -19.39 7.42 1.96
C PHE A 8 -18.21 7.87 2.83
N LEU A 9 -17.31 6.94 3.20
CA LEU A 9 -16.09 7.26 3.94
C LEU A 9 -15.19 8.22 3.16
N TYR A 10 -15.04 7.99 1.86
CA TYR A 10 -14.26 8.86 0.99
C TYR A 10 -14.85 10.28 0.94
N PHE A 11 -16.17 10.41 0.80
CA PHE A 11 -16.86 11.70 0.87
C PHE A 11 -16.63 12.40 2.21
N LEU A 12 -16.73 11.67 3.33
CA LEU A 12 -16.43 12.21 4.66
C LEU A 12 -14.97 12.65 4.80
N ILE A 13 -14.01 11.94 4.21
CA ILE A 13 -12.59 12.30 4.28
C ILE A 13 -12.32 13.60 3.51
N VAL A 14 -12.95 13.78 2.35
CA VAL A 14 -12.83 15.00 1.54
C VAL A 14 -13.37 16.22 2.30
N ILE A 15 -14.45 16.07 3.07
CA ILE A 15 -15.13 17.19 3.74
C ILE A 15 -14.61 17.45 5.15
N SER A 16 -14.40 16.40 5.95
CA SER A 16 -14.16 16.56 7.39
C SER A 16 -12.69 16.67 7.78
N GLN A 17 -11.74 16.36 6.88
CA GLN A 17 -10.29 16.32 7.15
C GLN A 17 -9.87 15.49 8.38
N LEU A 18 -10.79 14.75 9.00
CA LEU A 18 -10.56 13.99 10.23
C LEU A 18 -9.56 12.87 9.97
N SER A 19 -8.44 12.91 10.69
CA SER A 19 -7.32 11.97 10.51
C SER A 19 -7.74 10.52 10.73
N TRP A 20 -8.58 10.25 11.73
CA TRP A 20 -8.99 8.89 12.09
C TRP A 20 -9.88 8.19 11.05
N ILE A 21 -10.72 8.94 10.31
CA ILE A 21 -11.63 8.37 9.30
C ILE A 21 -10.84 7.73 8.16
N LYS A 22 -9.66 8.27 7.87
CA LYS A 22 -8.76 7.79 6.82
C LYS A 22 -8.28 6.36 7.09
N TYR A 23 -8.07 6.01 8.36
CA TYR A 23 -7.68 4.65 8.76
C TYR A 23 -8.86 3.70 8.86
N PHE A 24 -10.05 4.23 9.14
CA PHE A 24 -11.26 3.42 9.21
C PHE A 24 -11.58 2.75 7.87
N SER A 25 -11.34 3.42 6.74
CA SER A 25 -11.46 2.80 5.39
C SER A 25 -10.56 1.57 5.22
N ILE A 26 -9.33 1.61 5.73
CA ILE A 26 -8.41 0.47 5.67
C ILE A 26 -8.91 -0.68 6.54
N VAL A 27 -9.48 -0.37 7.71
CA VAL A 27 -10.10 -1.35 8.60
C VAL A 27 -11.30 -2.02 7.92
N VAL A 28 -12.13 -1.25 7.20
CA VAL A 28 -13.25 -1.79 6.42
C VAL A 28 -12.73 -2.69 5.29
N CYS A 29 -11.67 -2.28 4.58
CA CYS A 29 -10.99 -3.12 3.59
C CYS A 29 -10.45 -4.43 4.19
N PHE A 30 -9.83 -4.37 5.37
CA PHE A 30 -9.35 -5.53 6.11
C PHE A 30 -10.50 -6.50 6.42
N PHE A 31 -11.58 -6.04 7.05
CA PHE A 31 -12.71 -6.91 7.39
C PHE A 31 -13.41 -7.47 6.15
N TYR A 32 -13.49 -6.70 5.06
CA TYR A 32 -14.00 -7.19 3.79
C TYR A 32 -13.14 -8.34 3.24
N CYS A 33 -11.82 -8.17 3.22
CA CYS A 33 -10.87 -9.21 2.80
C CYS A 33 -10.86 -10.42 3.73
N LEU A 34 -11.04 -10.21 5.04
CA LEU A 34 -11.15 -11.26 6.04
C LEU A 34 -12.42 -12.09 5.82
N TYR A 35 -13.56 -11.43 5.62
CA TYR A 35 -14.82 -12.09 5.26
C TYR A 35 -14.70 -12.90 3.97
N LYS A 36 -13.93 -12.39 3.00
CA LYS A 36 -13.64 -13.07 1.74
C LYS A 36 -12.48 -14.08 1.80
N GLN A 37 -11.83 -14.22 2.96
CA GLN A 37 -10.69 -15.12 3.19
C GLN A 37 -9.52 -14.94 2.20
N ARG A 38 -9.35 -13.74 1.63
CA ARG A 38 -8.31 -13.43 0.63
C ARG A 38 -7.73 -12.03 0.82
N GLY A 39 -6.40 -11.92 0.74
CA GLY A 39 -5.69 -10.64 0.83
C GLY A 39 -5.67 -9.95 2.21
N TYR A 40 -6.32 -10.52 3.23
CA TYR A 40 -6.40 -9.91 4.57
C TYR A 40 -5.03 -9.75 5.26
N HIS A 41 -4.07 -10.63 4.95
CA HIS A 41 -2.72 -10.59 5.50
C HIS A 41 -1.93 -9.37 5.03
N ILE A 42 -2.18 -8.89 3.79
CA ILE A 42 -1.59 -7.64 3.30
C ILE A 42 -2.17 -6.45 4.08
N PHE A 43 -3.49 -6.40 4.23
CA PHE A 43 -4.14 -5.34 5.01
C PHE A 43 -3.72 -5.32 6.48
N PHE A 44 -3.47 -6.49 7.07
CA PHE A 44 -2.92 -6.56 8.43
C PHE A 44 -1.55 -5.88 8.52
N LEU A 45 -0.64 -6.16 7.58
CA LEU A 45 0.68 -5.50 7.55
C LEU A 45 0.57 -4.01 7.27
N ILE A 46 -0.34 -3.58 6.39
CA ILE A 46 -0.58 -2.16 6.09
C ILE A 46 -1.09 -1.44 7.34
N LEU A 47 -2.09 -1.99 8.04
CA LEU A 47 -2.60 -1.42 9.29
C LEU A 47 -1.51 -1.32 10.37
N LEU A 48 -0.66 -2.35 10.48
CA LEU A 48 0.47 -2.34 11.41
C LEU A 48 1.52 -1.28 11.02
N ALA A 49 1.86 -1.19 9.74
CA ALA A 49 2.79 -0.19 9.21
C ALA A 49 2.29 1.23 9.44
N ASP A 50 1.02 1.50 9.11
CA ASP A 50 0.38 2.79 9.32
C ASP A 50 0.38 3.14 10.81
N TYR A 51 -0.05 2.23 11.68
CA TYR A 51 -0.04 2.46 13.12
C TYR A 51 1.35 2.87 13.61
N ILE A 52 2.39 2.15 13.19
CA ILE A 52 3.77 2.42 13.56
C ILE A 52 4.29 3.74 13.01
N LEU A 53 3.90 4.15 11.80
CA LEU A 53 4.36 5.40 11.17
C LEU A 53 3.67 6.64 11.72
N LEU A 54 2.46 6.50 12.25
CA LEU A 54 1.61 7.62 12.66
C LEU A 54 1.62 7.87 14.16
N TRP A 55 1.68 6.79 14.92
CA TRP A 55 1.60 6.82 16.38
C TRP A 55 2.91 6.39 17.04
N GLY A 56 3.85 5.85 16.25
CA GLY A 56 5.18 5.50 16.70
C GLY A 56 6.24 6.37 16.04
N ASP A 57 7.33 6.63 16.77
CA ASP A 57 8.52 7.28 16.23
C ASP A 57 9.41 6.30 15.42
N TYR A 58 8.89 5.13 15.07
CA TYR A 58 9.62 4.01 14.49
C TYR A 58 9.52 3.96 12.96
N TYR A 59 9.86 5.07 12.29
CA TYR A 59 9.79 5.19 10.83
C TYR A 59 10.51 4.07 10.06
N LYS A 60 11.66 3.62 10.57
CA LYS A 60 12.43 2.52 9.97
C LYS A 60 11.62 1.21 9.95
N LEU A 61 10.91 0.91 11.03
CA LEU A 61 10.09 -0.29 11.15
C LEU A 61 8.87 -0.19 10.24
N GLY A 62 8.25 1.00 10.16
CA GLY A 62 7.17 1.27 9.21
C GLY A 62 7.56 1.01 7.75
N ILE A 63 8.70 1.56 7.32
CA ILE A 63 9.22 1.32 5.95
C ILE A 63 9.53 -0.17 5.75
N ALA A 64 10.13 -0.85 6.72
CA ALA A 64 10.41 -2.28 6.65
C ALA A 64 9.11 -3.11 6.47
N LEU A 65 8.03 -2.75 7.16
CA LEU A 65 6.73 -3.40 6.99
C LEU A 65 6.15 -3.16 5.60
N PHE A 66 6.27 -1.94 5.05
CA PHE A 66 5.87 -1.67 3.68
C PHE A 66 6.73 -2.43 2.65
N MET A 67 8.01 -2.66 2.92
CA MET A 67 8.84 -3.55 2.10
C MET A 67 8.33 -5.00 2.13
N LEU A 68 7.86 -5.50 3.28
CA LEU A 68 7.20 -6.81 3.35
C LEU A 68 5.88 -6.83 2.56
N VAL A 69 5.11 -5.75 2.56
CA VAL A 69 3.93 -5.61 1.70
C VAL A 69 4.33 -5.69 0.21
N GLN A 70 5.42 -5.03 -0.20
CA GLN A 70 5.95 -5.15 -1.57
C GLN A 70 6.37 -6.58 -1.92
N CYS A 71 6.94 -7.33 -0.98
CA CYS A 71 7.22 -8.77 -1.17
C CYS A 71 5.95 -9.58 -1.42
N LEU A 72 4.87 -9.30 -0.69
CA LEU A 72 3.59 -9.99 -0.88
C LEU A 72 2.93 -9.65 -2.22
N TYR A 73 3.04 -8.40 -2.68
CA TYR A 73 2.63 -8.03 -4.03
C TYR A 73 3.51 -8.72 -5.09
N HIS A 74 4.81 -8.78 -4.88
CA HIS A 74 5.72 -9.43 -5.83
C HIS A 74 5.44 -10.92 -5.98
N ARG A 75 5.15 -11.59 -4.86
CA ARG A 75 4.74 -13.00 -4.84
C ARG A 75 3.48 -13.25 -5.68
N GLN A 76 2.55 -12.31 -5.71
CA GLN A 76 1.34 -12.40 -6.57
C GLN A 76 1.66 -12.13 -8.05
N LEU A 77 2.72 -11.38 -8.35
CA LEU A 77 3.06 -10.98 -9.72
C LEU A 77 3.93 -11.99 -10.46
N ALA A 78 5.06 -12.40 -9.87
CA ALA A 78 6.07 -13.20 -10.56
C ALA A 78 6.82 -14.14 -9.63
N ASN A 79 6.96 -13.77 -8.35
CA ASN A 79 7.68 -14.54 -7.34
C ASN A 79 9.15 -14.85 -7.72
N ASP A 80 9.86 -13.87 -8.28
CA ASP A 80 11.31 -13.98 -8.55
C ASP A 80 12.09 -13.84 -7.24
N TYR A 81 13.05 -14.75 -7.00
CA TYR A 81 13.85 -14.75 -5.79
C TYR A 81 14.77 -13.53 -5.68
N LEU A 82 15.23 -12.97 -6.81
CA LEU A 82 16.12 -11.80 -6.84
C LEU A 82 15.46 -10.55 -6.24
N PHE A 83 14.14 -10.44 -6.32
CA PHE A 83 13.39 -9.35 -5.71
C PHE A 83 13.60 -9.26 -4.20
N TYR A 84 13.69 -10.41 -3.53
CA TYR A 84 13.82 -10.47 -2.06
C TYR A 84 15.22 -10.07 -1.57
N LEU A 85 16.22 -9.90 -2.45
CA LEU A 85 17.53 -9.38 -2.08
C LEU A 85 17.45 -7.97 -1.47
N GLY A 86 16.40 -7.20 -1.78
CA GLY A 86 16.14 -5.91 -1.14
C GLY A 86 16.01 -6.00 0.39
N LEU A 87 15.59 -7.15 0.92
CA LEU A 87 15.46 -7.38 2.36
C LEU A 87 16.81 -7.43 3.09
N LEU A 88 17.94 -7.57 2.38
CA LEU A 88 19.28 -7.46 2.98
C LEU A 88 19.53 -6.07 3.60
N SER A 89 18.80 -5.04 3.15
CA SER A 89 18.83 -3.71 3.78
C SER A 89 18.40 -3.72 5.25
N PHE A 90 17.74 -4.78 5.73
CA PHE A 90 17.39 -4.95 7.16
C PHE A 90 18.60 -5.23 8.05
N LEU A 91 19.73 -5.71 7.49
CA LEU A 91 20.95 -5.98 8.26
C LEU A 91 21.59 -4.70 8.80
N TYR A 92 21.45 -3.59 8.06
CA TYR A 92 21.96 -2.27 8.43
C TYR A 92 20.90 -1.20 8.14
N PRO A 93 19.87 -1.08 9.01
CA PRO A 93 18.69 -0.27 8.71
C PRO A 93 18.98 1.23 8.85
N ASN A 94 19.26 1.86 7.70
CA ASN A 94 19.29 3.31 7.53
C ASN A 94 18.00 3.78 6.84
N ILE A 95 17.40 4.88 7.30
CA ILE A 95 16.10 5.35 6.77
C ILE A 95 16.14 5.67 5.27
N TYR A 96 17.23 6.27 4.79
CA TYR A 96 17.40 6.62 3.38
C TYR A 96 17.62 5.37 2.53
N LEU A 97 18.42 4.42 3.02
CA LEU A 97 18.64 3.13 2.35
C LEU A 97 17.33 2.34 2.24
N LEU A 98 16.59 2.21 3.33
CA LEU A 98 15.31 1.52 3.36
C LEU A 98 14.30 2.16 2.41
N ALA A 99 14.17 3.49 2.44
CA ALA A 99 13.28 4.22 1.54
C ALA A 99 13.66 4.05 0.06
N PHE A 100 14.96 4.09 -0.25
CA PHE A 100 15.47 3.88 -1.60
C PHE A 100 15.20 2.46 -2.10
N VAL A 101 15.50 1.45 -1.28
CA VAL A 101 15.24 0.05 -1.64
C VAL A 101 13.74 -0.21 -1.78
N TYR A 102 12.92 0.33 -0.87
CA TYR A 102 11.46 0.28 -0.97
C TYR A 102 10.96 0.89 -2.30
N ALA A 103 11.48 2.06 -2.70
CA ALA A 103 11.10 2.70 -3.96
C ALA A 103 11.50 1.85 -5.18
N LEU A 104 12.68 1.23 -5.16
CA LEU A 104 13.09 0.29 -6.22
C LEU A 104 12.20 -0.96 -6.27
N MET A 105 11.85 -1.53 -5.12
CA MET A 105 10.92 -2.66 -5.04
C MET A 105 9.54 -2.29 -5.60
N SER A 106 9.03 -1.12 -5.25
CA SER A 106 7.76 -0.59 -5.78
C SER A 106 7.83 -0.44 -7.31
N LEU A 107 8.92 0.15 -7.83
CA LEU A 107 9.13 0.32 -9.27
C LEU A 107 9.19 -1.02 -10.01
N VAL A 108 9.92 -2.01 -9.49
CA VAL A 108 10.00 -3.35 -10.08
C VAL A 108 8.61 -3.99 -10.12
N ASN A 109 7.83 -3.92 -9.03
CA ASN A 109 6.46 -4.43 -8.99
C ASN A 109 5.56 -3.73 -10.02
N ILE A 110 5.66 -2.41 -10.17
CA ILE A 110 4.90 -1.66 -11.18
C ILE A 110 5.25 -2.14 -12.59
N ILE A 111 6.54 -2.22 -12.93
CA ILE A 111 7.00 -2.68 -14.24
C ILE A 111 6.51 -4.10 -14.52
N THR A 112 6.66 -5.01 -13.55
CA THR A 112 6.19 -6.39 -13.69
C THR A 112 4.67 -6.46 -13.86
N ALA A 113 3.91 -5.69 -13.09
CA ALA A 113 2.45 -5.64 -13.19
C ALA A 113 1.97 -5.08 -14.54
N ILE A 114 2.65 -4.05 -15.07
CA ILE A 114 2.36 -3.50 -16.40
C ILE A 114 2.65 -4.54 -17.48
N LYS A 115 3.85 -5.13 -17.48
CA LYS A 115 4.26 -6.14 -18.48
C LYS A 115 3.33 -7.35 -18.51
N LYS A 116 2.81 -7.76 -17.35
CA LYS A 116 1.90 -8.91 -17.23
C LYS A 116 0.42 -8.54 -17.40
N HIS A 117 0.09 -7.25 -17.62
CA HIS A 117 -1.29 -6.76 -17.56
C HIS A 117 -2.01 -7.28 -16.30
N HIS A 118 -1.36 -7.19 -15.15
CA HIS A 118 -1.89 -7.72 -13.90
C HIS A 118 -2.80 -6.69 -13.23
N PHE A 119 -3.88 -7.14 -12.58
CA PHE A 119 -4.84 -6.23 -11.92
C PHE A 119 -4.15 -5.33 -10.87
N LEU A 120 -3.10 -5.82 -10.20
CA LEU A 120 -2.32 -5.05 -9.21
C LEU A 120 -1.71 -3.76 -9.75
N ARG A 121 -1.58 -3.60 -11.08
CA ARG A 121 -0.98 -2.39 -11.68
C ARG A 121 -1.61 -1.09 -11.15
N VAL A 122 -2.93 -1.07 -10.99
CA VAL A 122 -3.65 0.13 -10.53
C VAL A 122 -3.33 0.43 -9.07
N THR A 123 -3.39 -0.59 -8.20
CA THR A 123 -3.00 -0.48 -6.79
C THR A 123 -1.58 0.03 -6.66
N LEU A 124 -0.63 -0.55 -7.39
CA LEU A 124 0.79 -0.22 -7.29
C LEU A 124 1.11 1.19 -7.79
N ILE A 125 0.50 1.63 -8.90
CA ILE A 125 0.67 2.99 -9.42
C ILE A 125 0.12 4.01 -8.42
N LEU A 126 -1.08 3.78 -7.88
CA LEU A 126 -1.66 4.66 -6.88
C LEU A 126 -0.82 4.70 -5.59
N LEU A 127 -0.30 3.57 -5.13
CA LEU A 127 0.63 3.53 -4.00
C LEU A 127 1.91 4.32 -4.27
N ALA A 128 2.52 4.19 -5.45
CA ALA A 128 3.72 4.98 -5.77
C ALA A 128 3.44 6.48 -5.84
N LEU A 129 2.27 6.91 -6.33
CA LEU A 129 1.87 8.32 -6.28
C LEU A 129 1.67 8.80 -4.83
N CYS A 130 1.08 7.97 -3.97
CA CYS A 130 1.00 8.23 -2.53
C CYS A 130 2.40 8.38 -1.92
N ASP A 131 3.32 7.46 -2.20
CA ASP A 131 4.69 7.48 -1.69
C ASP A 131 5.47 8.72 -2.13
N ILE A 132 5.29 9.16 -3.38
CA ILE A 132 5.86 10.42 -3.89
C ILE A 132 5.32 11.60 -3.09
N CYS A 133 4.00 11.64 -2.82
CA CYS A 133 3.42 12.70 -1.99
C CYS A 133 3.97 12.67 -0.56
N VAL A 134 4.13 11.49 0.06
CA VAL A 134 4.74 11.34 1.40
C VAL A 134 6.19 11.81 1.39
N ALA A 135 6.98 11.44 0.38
CA ALA A 135 8.36 11.86 0.23
C ALA A 135 8.48 13.38 0.05
N LEU A 136 7.62 13.98 -0.78
CA LEU A 136 7.55 15.44 -0.94
C LEU A 136 7.14 16.13 0.36
N GLN A 137 6.19 15.56 1.09
CA GLN A 137 5.77 16.07 2.40
C GLN A 137 6.96 16.13 3.37
N PHE A 138 7.75 15.06 3.39
CA PHE A 138 8.94 14.95 4.22
C PHE A 138 10.06 15.92 3.80
N ILE A 139 10.30 16.09 2.49
CA ILE A 139 11.37 16.98 1.99
C ILE A 139 10.99 18.45 2.17
N LEU A 140 9.76 18.82 1.82
CA LEU A 140 9.32 20.21 1.79
C LEU A 140 8.74 20.69 3.13
N GLN A 141 8.48 19.78 4.07
CA GLN A 141 7.92 20.09 5.39
C GLN A 141 6.57 20.83 5.31
N ILE A 142 5.78 20.55 4.28
CA ILE A 142 4.42 21.06 4.07
C ILE A 142 3.40 19.95 4.27
N ASN A 143 2.13 20.24 4.55
CA ASN A 143 1.07 19.22 4.55
C ASN A 143 0.55 18.96 3.13
N ILE A 144 0.57 17.71 2.65
CA ILE A 144 0.07 17.33 1.32
C ILE A 144 -1.20 16.47 1.45
N PRO A 145 -2.41 17.08 1.40
CA PRO A 145 -3.65 16.33 1.55
C PRO A 145 -3.91 15.35 0.40
N LEU A 146 -3.26 15.53 -0.76
CA LEU A 146 -3.36 14.63 -1.91
C LEU A 146 -2.89 13.20 -1.63
N ILE A 147 -2.11 12.95 -0.57
CA ILE A 147 -1.70 11.59 -0.17
C ILE A 147 -2.92 10.65 -0.13
N TRP A 148 -4.03 11.13 0.44
CA TRP A 148 -5.24 10.34 0.66
C TRP A 148 -6.04 10.07 -0.62
N LEU A 149 -5.90 10.94 -1.64
CA LEU A 149 -6.51 10.77 -2.95
C LEU A 149 -5.92 9.56 -3.69
N PHE A 150 -4.65 9.21 -3.41
CA PHE A 150 -4.00 8.06 -4.01
C PHE A 150 -4.06 6.84 -3.09
N TYR A 151 -3.86 7.05 -1.79
CA TYR A 151 -3.79 5.96 -0.83
C TYR A 151 -5.10 5.18 -0.72
N LEU A 152 -6.23 5.84 -0.47
CA LEU A 152 -7.50 5.13 -0.24
C LEU A 152 -7.98 4.37 -1.48
N PRO A 153 -7.98 4.96 -2.69
CA PRO A 153 -8.38 4.20 -3.88
C PRO A 153 -7.47 3.01 -4.15
N SER A 154 -6.17 3.07 -3.79
CA SER A 154 -5.27 1.93 -3.94
C SER A 154 -5.70 0.73 -3.08
N GLN A 155 -6.11 1.01 -1.83
CA GLN A 155 -6.58 0.01 -0.86
C GLN A 155 -7.93 -0.57 -1.29
N VAL A 156 -8.89 0.29 -1.62
CA VAL A 156 -10.24 -0.13 -2.04
C VAL A 156 -10.17 -0.96 -3.33
N TYR A 157 -9.35 -0.55 -4.30
CA TYR A 157 -9.15 -1.30 -5.53
C TYR A 157 -8.54 -2.68 -5.25
N TYR A 158 -7.49 -2.75 -4.43
CA TYR A 158 -6.87 -4.02 -4.04
C TYR A 158 -7.88 -4.95 -3.36
N ALA A 159 -8.57 -4.45 -2.32
CA ALA A 159 -9.58 -5.20 -1.56
C ALA A 159 -10.68 -5.74 -2.47
N LYS A 160 -11.10 -4.95 -3.47
CA LYS A 160 -12.14 -5.35 -4.41
C LYS A 160 -11.68 -6.45 -5.36
N MET A 161 -10.46 -6.34 -5.88
CA MET A 161 -9.95 -7.22 -6.93
C MET A 161 -9.40 -8.54 -6.40
N VAL A 162 -8.68 -8.54 -5.26
CA VAL A 162 -8.00 -9.73 -4.74
C VAL A 162 -8.92 -10.95 -4.52
N PRO A 163 -10.20 -10.82 -4.08
CA PRO A 163 -11.05 -11.99 -3.92
C PRO A 163 -11.51 -12.57 -5.25
N SER A 164 -11.62 -11.74 -6.29
CA SER A 164 -12.11 -12.11 -7.62
C SER A 164 -11.02 -12.58 -8.60
N SER A 165 -9.75 -12.44 -8.21
CA SER A 165 -8.60 -12.68 -9.08
C SER A 165 -7.98 -14.06 -8.87
N GLU A 166 -8.74 -15.13 -9.05
CA GLU A 166 -8.12 -16.44 -9.35
C GLU A 166 -7.43 -16.31 -10.71
N ASP A 167 -6.10 -16.14 -10.70
CA ASP A 167 -5.22 -16.14 -11.88
C ASP A 167 -5.68 -15.29 -13.07
N ARG A 168 -6.15 -14.06 -12.83
CA ARG A 168 -6.52 -13.13 -13.91
C ARG A 168 -5.38 -12.17 -14.23
N THR A 169 -4.56 -12.53 -15.22
CA THR A 169 -4.05 -11.54 -16.17
C THR A 169 -5.25 -10.84 -16.78
N THR A 170 -5.35 -9.51 -16.67
CA THR A 170 -6.42 -8.78 -17.35
C THR A 170 -6.12 -8.84 -18.84
N VAL A 171 -6.88 -9.66 -19.58
CA VAL A 171 -6.91 -9.66 -21.05
C VAL A 171 -7.42 -8.31 -21.53
#